data_AF-R5CNW2-F1
#
_entry.id   AF-R5CNW2-F1
#
_cell.length_a   1.000
_cell.length_b   1.000
_cell.length_c   1.000
_cell.angle_alpha   90.00
_cell.angle_beta   90.00
_cell.angle_gamma   90.00
#
_symmetry.space_group_name_H-M   'P 1'
#
loop_
_entity.id
_entity.type
_entity.pdbx_description
1 polymer ?
#
loop_
_entity_poly.entity_id
_entity_poly.type
_entity_poly.pdbx_seq_one_letter_code
_entity_poly.pdbx_strand_id
1 'polypeptide(L)'
;MIAVLYFGLRLKQLWRILRRLGVVVSLLLAAFMFLALYVLIKTSYSWIMPAAVILCLLCYHNERKDKDFLSQQVKCPALLLMAEYILIGLPFVVIECLRSHYAAAAAVMTTAVLLPKLKTIKMKSVPVPLPFLYKGGLEYIRMFRMYGWLYFLLLIVTVIGALHANIRIGKVALIVWGIVQTMSFASVPQRQELTFYLNYSAFQRHLVLSSVWNAVITAVPFVGIILSFSFSGDNLLFAVSVISGSILYLCNMGMVRHMSFSSASLAVYQLIVLIPLFFFTCFIPLLLVPFVLINVLCSVFLKDNLKNIWS
;
A
#
# COMPACT_ATOMS: atom_id res chain seq x y z
N MET A 1 2.04 -11.13 -37.96
CA MET A 1 0.72 -11.62 -37.53
C MET A 1 0.61 -11.79 -36.02
N ILE A 2 1.51 -12.54 -35.35
CA ILE A 2 1.46 -12.81 -33.91
C ILE A 2 1.57 -11.53 -33.04
N ALA A 3 2.46 -10.58 -33.38
CA ALA A 3 2.60 -9.33 -32.63
C ALA A 3 1.32 -8.46 -32.67
N VAL A 4 0.64 -8.38 -33.81
CA VAL A 4 -0.61 -7.61 -33.96
C VAL A 4 -1.74 -8.24 -33.13
N LEU A 5 -1.86 -9.58 -33.17
CA LEU A 5 -2.79 -10.33 -32.32
C LEU A 5 -2.49 -10.12 -30.83
N TYR A 6 -1.21 -10.11 -30.46
CA TYR A 6 -0.76 -9.88 -29.10
C TYR A 6 -1.17 -8.50 -28.56
N PHE A 7 -0.86 -7.44 -29.32
CA PHE A 7 -1.27 -6.08 -28.94
C PHE A 7 -2.79 -5.91 -28.93
N GLY A 8 -3.50 -6.55 -29.87
CA GLY A 8 -4.96 -6.59 -29.86
C GLY A 8 -5.53 -7.26 -28.60
N LEU A 9 -4.93 -8.35 -28.13
CA LEU A 9 -5.29 -9.02 -26.88
C LEU A 9 -4.99 -8.12 -25.66
N ARG A 10 -3.84 -7.44 -25.63
CA ARG A 10 -3.49 -6.49 -24.56
C ARG A 10 -4.50 -5.35 -24.46
N LEU A 11 -4.93 -4.80 -25.59
CA LEU A 11 -5.95 -3.76 -25.62
C LEU A 11 -7.31 -4.26 -25.10
N LYS A 12 -7.72 -5.47 -25.52
CA LYS A 12 -8.94 -6.12 -25.01
C LYS A 12 -8.87 -6.40 -23.49
N GLN A 13 -7.71 -6.80 -22.98
CA GLN A 13 -7.50 -7.00 -21.54
C GLN A 13 -7.64 -5.69 -20.78
N LEU A 14 -6.99 -4.62 -21.26
CA LEU A 14 -7.08 -3.29 -20.65
C LEU A 14 -8.53 -2.78 -20.64
N TRP A 15 -9.26 -2.96 -21.74
CA TRP A 15 -10.68 -2.63 -21.82
C TRP A 15 -11.54 -3.43 -20.82
N ARG A 16 -11.28 -4.74 -20.68
CA ARG A 16 -11.99 -5.60 -19.72
C ARG A 16 -11.72 -5.17 -18.27
N ILE A 17 -10.49 -4.76 -17.96
CA ILE A 17 -10.11 -4.25 -16.64
C ILE A 17 -10.83 -2.93 -16.34
N LEU A 18 -10.80 -1.98 -17.27
CA LEU A 18 -11.51 -0.69 -17.14
C LEU A 18 -13.01 -0.89 -16.91
N ARG A 19 -13.65 -1.77 -17.71
CA ARG A 19 -15.08 -2.05 -17.56
C ARG A 19 -15.43 -2.69 -16.21
N ARG A 20 -14.55 -3.54 -15.66
CA ARG A 20 -14.75 -4.18 -14.35
C ARG A 20 -14.55 -3.25 -13.16
N LEU A 21 -13.64 -2.28 -13.27
CA LEU A 21 -13.39 -1.30 -12.21
C LEU A 21 -14.55 -0.30 -12.05
N GLY A 22 -15.38 -0.15 -13.09
CA GLY A 22 -16.44 0.83 -13.12
C GLY A 22 -15.95 2.20 -13.59
N VAL A 23 -16.85 2.97 -14.21
CA VAL A 23 -16.53 4.22 -14.91
C VAL A 23 -15.88 5.23 -13.95
N VAL A 24 -16.43 5.39 -12.74
CA VAL A 24 -15.94 6.35 -11.75
C VAL A 24 -14.50 6.06 -11.33
N VAL A 25 -14.20 4.80 -10.98
CA VAL A 25 -12.85 4.40 -10.56
C VAL A 25 -11.86 4.52 -11.71
N SER A 26 -12.27 4.18 -12.93
CA SER A 26 -11.43 4.33 -14.12
C SER A 26 -11.09 5.79 -14.43
N LEU A 27 -12.05 6.71 -14.27
CA LEU A 27 -11.83 8.15 -14.43
C LEU A 27 -10.89 8.70 -13.36
N LEU A 28 -11.06 8.26 -12.10
CA LEU A 28 -10.19 8.67 -11.00
C LEU A 28 -8.75 8.18 -11.21
N LEU A 29 -8.56 6.92 -11.63
CA LEU A 29 -7.25 6.38 -12.01
C LEU A 29 -6.61 7.16 -13.16
N ALA A 30 -7.40 7.50 -14.19
CA ALA A 30 -6.91 8.30 -15.31
C ALA A 30 -6.49 9.70 -14.87
N ALA A 31 -7.29 10.36 -14.01
CA ALA A 31 -6.96 11.66 -13.44
C ALA A 31 -5.68 11.61 -12.58
N PHE A 32 -5.53 10.57 -11.75
CA PHE A 32 -4.32 10.37 -10.95
C PHE A 32 -3.08 10.13 -11.83
N MET A 33 -3.19 9.31 -12.87
CA MET A 33 -2.11 9.10 -13.84
C MET A 33 -1.73 10.39 -14.57
N PHE A 34 -2.72 11.20 -14.97
CA PHE A 34 -2.48 12.50 -15.59
C PHE A 34 -1.77 13.47 -14.64
N LEU A 35 -2.22 13.53 -13.38
CA LEU A 35 -1.58 14.36 -12.35
C LEU A 35 -0.13 13.92 -12.08
N ALA A 36 0.11 12.60 -11.96
CA ALA A 36 1.44 12.05 -11.76
C ALA A 36 2.37 12.43 -12.92
N LEU A 37 1.89 12.29 -14.17
CA LEU A 37 2.62 12.71 -15.37
C LEU A 37 2.89 14.21 -15.38
N TYR A 38 1.91 15.04 -15.04
CA TYR A 38 2.07 16.49 -14.97
C TYR A 38 3.13 16.90 -13.93
N VAL A 39 3.12 16.30 -12.75
CA VAL A 39 4.14 16.53 -11.72
C VAL A 39 5.52 16.12 -12.22
N LEU A 40 5.64 14.93 -12.82
CA LEU A 40 6.87 14.41 -13.41
C LEU A 40 7.45 15.36 -14.46
N ILE A 41 6.62 15.87 -15.37
CA ILE A 41 7.02 16.83 -16.41
C ILE A 41 7.52 18.15 -15.80
N LYS A 42 6.88 18.62 -14.73
CA LYS A 42 7.22 19.91 -14.09
C LYS A 42 8.47 19.85 -13.20
N THR A 43 8.99 18.66 -12.90
CA THR A 43 10.19 18.53 -12.07
C THR A 43 11.43 19.14 -12.75
N SER A 44 12.18 19.97 -12.01
CA SER A 44 13.40 20.62 -12.50
C SER A 44 14.59 19.67 -12.62
N TYR A 45 14.63 18.59 -11.82
CA TYR A 45 15.71 17.62 -11.80
C TYR A 45 15.62 16.65 -12.99
N SER A 46 16.65 16.66 -13.84
CA SER A 46 16.72 15.89 -15.09
C SER A 46 16.65 14.37 -14.92
N TRP A 47 17.05 13.82 -13.77
CA TRP A 47 17.09 12.36 -13.55
C TRP A 47 15.87 11.78 -12.85
N ILE A 48 14.99 12.60 -12.25
CA ILE A 48 13.83 12.08 -11.50
C ILE A 48 12.86 11.37 -12.44
N MET A 49 12.52 11.98 -13.59
CA MET A 49 11.58 11.38 -14.54
C MET A 49 12.15 10.09 -15.16
N PRO A 50 13.40 10.03 -15.68
CA PRO A 50 14.01 8.79 -16.13
C PRO A 50 14.05 7.71 -15.06
N ALA A 51 14.45 8.04 -13.83
CA ALA A 51 14.53 7.09 -12.73
C ALA A 51 13.15 6.49 -12.41
N ALA A 52 12.10 7.32 -12.36
CA ALA A 52 10.73 6.86 -12.14
C ALA A 52 10.26 5.91 -13.27
N VAL A 53 10.52 6.26 -14.54
CA VAL A 53 10.14 5.43 -15.69
C VAL A 53 10.90 4.10 -15.69
N ILE A 54 12.21 4.13 -15.43
CA ILE A 54 13.04 2.92 -15.33
C ILE A 54 12.51 2.00 -14.21
N LEU A 55 12.18 2.57 -13.05
CA LEU A 55 11.64 1.82 -11.92
C LEU A 55 10.26 1.22 -12.26
N CYS A 56 9.38 1.99 -12.92
CA CYS A 56 8.09 1.49 -13.41
C CYS A 56 8.26 0.34 -14.41
N LEU A 57 9.20 0.44 -15.36
CA LEU A 57 9.49 -0.62 -16.32
C LEU A 57 10.02 -1.87 -15.62
N LEU A 58 10.94 -1.72 -14.65
CA LEU A 58 11.47 -2.84 -13.85
C LEU A 58 10.37 -3.55 -13.05
N CYS A 59 9.50 -2.80 -12.37
CA CYS A 59 8.35 -3.34 -11.67
C CYS A 59 7.39 -4.06 -12.62
N TYR A 60 7.09 -3.44 -13.77
CA TYR A 60 6.23 -4.03 -14.80
C TYR A 60 6.81 -5.34 -15.34
N HIS A 61 8.12 -5.40 -15.56
CA HIS A 61 8.79 -6.62 -15.99
C HIS A 61 8.76 -7.70 -14.91
N ASN A 62 8.98 -7.37 -13.64
CA ASN A 62 9.02 -8.36 -12.56
C ASN A 62 7.64 -8.95 -12.22
N GLU A 63 6.58 -8.16 -12.22
CA GLU A 63 5.21 -8.60 -11.92
C GLU A 63 4.54 -9.39 -13.06
N ARG A 64 5.20 -9.46 -14.22
CA ARG A 64 4.64 -10.06 -15.42
C ARG A 64 4.56 -11.60 -15.32
N LYS A 65 3.33 -12.12 -15.33
CA LYS A 65 3.04 -13.57 -15.20
C LYS A 65 2.97 -14.33 -16.52
N ASP A 66 2.86 -13.65 -17.66
CA ASP A 66 2.69 -14.28 -18.98
C ASP A 66 4.02 -14.65 -19.69
N LYS A 67 5.17 -14.45 -19.03
CA LYS A 67 6.49 -14.74 -19.61
C LYS A 67 6.67 -16.21 -19.99
N ASP A 68 6.23 -17.11 -19.12
CA ASP A 68 6.35 -18.56 -19.32
C ASP A 68 5.43 -19.06 -20.44
N PHE A 69 4.28 -18.41 -20.61
CA PHE A 69 3.37 -18.67 -21.73
C PHE A 69 3.95 -18.17 -23.05
N LEU A 70 4.51 -16.95 -23.06
CA LEU A 70 5.11 -16.35 -24.26
C LEU A 70 6.35 -17.11 -24.75
N SER A 71 7.15 -17.66 -23.84
CA SER A 71 8.31 -18.49 -24.22
C SER A 71 7.92 -19.81 -24.86
N GLN A 72 6.74 -20.35 -24.54
CA GLN A 72 6.21 -21.58 -25.16
C GLN A 72 5.57 -21.30 -26.54
N GLN A 73 4.94 -20.14 -26.72
CA GLN A 73 4.19 -19.84 -27.95
C GLN A 73 5.00 -19.10 -29.03
N VAL A 74 6.07 -18.40 -28.67
CA VAL A 74 6.82 -17.54 -29.59
C VAL A 74 8.30 -17.92 -29.59
N LYS A 75 8.87 -18.11 -30.79
CA LYS A 75 10.29 -18.47 -30.97
C LYS A 75 11.26 -17.48 -30.32
N CYS A 76 10.93 -16.18 -30.34
CA CYS A 76 11.75 -15.11 -29.77
C CYS A 76 10.92 -14.17 -28.89
N PRO A 77 10.61 -14.54 -27.63
CA PRO A 77 9.77 -13.72 -26.75
C PRO A 77 10.44 -12.38 -26.42
N ALA A 78 11.78 -12.34 -26.35
CA ALA A 78 12.54 -11.14 -26.01
C ALA A 78 12.26 -9.96 -26.96
N LEU A 79 12.12 -10.21 -28.27
CA LEU A 79 11.84 -9.15 -29.25
C LEU A 79 10.44 -8.56 -29.08
N LEU A 80 9.46 -9.39 -28.73
CA LEU A 80 8.09 -8.96 -28.51
C LEU A 80 7.99 -8.13 -27.22
N LEU A 81 8.66 -8.55 -26.15
CA LEU A 81 8.75 -7.79 -24.90
C LEU A 81 9.52 -6.48 -25.11
N MET A 82 10.58 -6.49 -25.92
CA MET A 82 11.35 -5.28 -26.26
C MET A 82 10.47 -4.24 -26.96
N ALA A 83 9.72 -4.65 -27.98
CA ALA A 83 8.81 -3.75 -28.70
C ALA A 83 7.78 -3.11 -27.76
N GLU A 84 7.25 -3.88 -26.80
CA GLU A 84 6.30 -3.39 -25.82
C GLU A 84 6.92 -2.41 -24.82
N TYR A 85 8.11 -2.70 -24.30
CA TYR A 85 8.80 -1.76 -23.38
C TYR A 85 9.22 -0.48 -24.08
N ILE A 86 9.66 -0.56 -25.35
CA ILE A 86 9.91 0.61 -26.17
C ILE A 86 8.63 1.41 -26.35
N LEU A 87 7.50 0.77 -26.70
CA LEU A 87 6.21 1.45 -26.87
C LEU A 87 5.76 2.17 -25.60
N ILE A 88 5.95 1.56 -24.43
CA ILE A 88 5.62 2.16 -23.13
C ILE A 88 6.57 3.32 -22.79
N GLY A 89 7.87 3.18 -23.07
CA GLY A 89 8.89 4.18 -22.75
C GLY A 89 8.96 5.36 -23.73
N LEU A 90 8.51 5.18 -24.98
CA LEU A 90 8.60 6.16 -26.06
C LEU A 90 8.06 7.55 -25.71
N PRO A 91 6.85 7.74 -25.13
CA PRO A 91 6.36 9.07 -24.78
C PRO A 91 7.31 9.81 -23.82
N PHE A 92 7.95 9.09 -22.89
CA PHE A 92 8.90 9.67 -21.93
C PHE A 92 10.24 10.03 -22.58
N VAL A 93 10.71 9.20 -23.51
CA VAL A 93 11.90 9.50 -24.32
C VAL A 93 11.68 10.77 -25.14
N VAL A 94 10.50 10.92 -25.77
CA VAL A 94 10.15 12.14 -26.52
C VAL A 94 10.15 13.37 -25.62
N ILE A 95 9.57 13.27 -24.41
CA ILE A 95 9.58 14.37 -23.43
C ILE A 95 11.01 14.78 -23.05
N GLU A 96 11.90 13.84 -22.74
CA GLU A 96 13.29 14.17 -22.38
C GLU A 96 14.09 14.72 -23.57
N CYS A 97 13.83 14.24 -24.79
CA CYS A 97 14.41 14.82 -26.00
C CYS A 97 13.95 16.28 -26.19
N LEU A 98 12.66 16.58 -26.00
CA LEU A 98 12.14 17.95 -26.06
C LEU A 98 12.75 18.86 -24.99
N ARG A 99 13.15 18.30 -23.84
CA ARG A 99 13.87 19.00 -22.77
C ARG A 99 15.38 19.07 -22.98
N SER A 100 15.89 18.60 -24.12
CA SER A 100 17.33 18.52 -24.45
C SER A 100 18.18 17.60 -23.55
N HIS A 101 17.57 16.70 -22.79
CA HIS A 101 18.28 15.74 -21.94
C HIS A 101 18.50 14.40 -22.66
N TYR A 102 19.42 14.40 -23.62
CA TYR A 102 19.68 13.20 -24.44
C TYR A 102 20.24 12.02 -23.65
N ALA A 103 21.04 12.26 -22.60
CA ALA A 103 21.59 11.20 -21.75
C ALA A 103 20.49 10.45 -20.97
N ALA A 104 19.52 11.20 -20.44
CA ALA A 104 18.34 10.67 -19.76
C ALA A 104 17.46 9.85 -20.72
N ALA A 105 17.19 10.39 -21.91
CA ALA A 105 16.45 9.69 -22.96
C ALA A 105 17.14 8.36 -23.38
N ALA A 106 18.47 8.38 -23.53
CA ALA A 106 19.26 7.20 -23.83
C ALA A 106 19.20 6.16 -22.70
N ALA A 107 19.19 6.58 -21.43
CA ALA A 107 19.05 5.67 -20.29
C ALA A 107 17.69 4.95 -20.29
N VAL A 108 16.60 5.65 -20.57
CA VAL A 108 15.26 5.03 -20.68
C VAL A 108 15.19 4.07 -21.87
N MET A 109 15.79 4.43 -23.00
CA MET A 109 15.80 3.56 -24.19
C MET A 109 16.65 2.29 -23.97
N THR A 110 17.85 2.44 -23.41
CA THR A 110 18.74 1.31 -23.13
C THR A 110 18.12 0.34 -22.12
N THR A 111 17.47 0.86 -21.08
CA THR A 111 16.74 0.01 -20.14
C THR A 111 15.60 -0.74 -20.82
N ALA A 112 14.77 -0.10 -21.66
CA ALA A 112 13.71 -0.77 -22.39
C ALA A 112 14.22 -1.93 -23.29
N VAL A 113 15.41 -1.77 -23.88
CA VAL A 113 16.05 -2.78 -24.75
C VAL A 113 16.69 -3.93 -23.96
N LEU A 114 17.32 -3.63 -22.82
CA LEU A 114 18.04 -4.63 -22.02
C LEU A 114 17.12 -5.42 -21.10
N LEU A 115 16.03 -4.81 -20.64
CA LEU A 115 15.09 -5.37 -19.68
C LEU A 115 14.53 -6.76 -20.05
N PRO A 116 14.15 -7.06 -21.32
CA PRO A 116 13.69 -8.39 -21.73
C PRO A 116 14.70 -9.51 -21.50
N LYS A 117 16.00 -9.19 -21.47
CA LYS A 117 17.09 -10.15 -21.28
C LYS A 117 17.41 -10.40 -19.81
N LEU A 118 16.90 -9.56 -18.91
CA LEU A 118 17.13 -9.70 -17.47
C LEU A 118 16.26 -10.84 -16.90
N LYS A 119 16.85 -11.60 -15.98
CA LYS A 119 16.12 -12.64 -15.25
C LYS A 119 15.18 -11.96 -14.25
N THR A 120 13.95 -12.46 -14.13
CA THR A 120 13.01 -11.98 -13.11
C THR A 120 13.60 -12.16 -11.72
N ILE A 121 13.62 -11.09 -10.94
CA ILE A 121 14.00 -11.16 -9.53
C ILE A 121 12.78 -11.67 -8.77
N LYS A 122 12.74 -12.99 -8.52
CA LYS A 122 11.73 -13.57 -7.63
C LYS A 122 12.20 -13.36 -6.20
N MET A 123 11.74 -12.31 -5.54
CA MET A 123 11.93 -12.15 -4.10
C MET A 123 11.11 -13.23 -3.38
N LYS A 124 11.73 -14.37 -3.08
CA LYS A 124 11.15 -15.37 -2.19
C LYS A 124 11.38 -14.91 -0.75
N SER A 125 10.37 -14.32 -0.13
CA SER A 125 10.40 -14.06 1.31
C SER A 125 10.22 -15.38 2.06
N VAL A 126 11.28 -15.91 2.67
CA VAL A 126 11.15 -17.00 3.63
C VAL A 126 10.31 -16.47 4.82
N PRO A 127 9.29 -17.20 5.28
CA PRO A 127 8.47 -16.73 6.40
C PRO A 127 9.29 -16.73 7.68
N VAL A 128 9.85 -15.57 8.03
CA VAL A 128 10.55 -15.38 9.30
C VAL A 128 9.52 -15.44 10.44
N PRO A 129 9.78 -16.19 11.52
CA PRO A 129 8.95 -16.15 12.71
C PRO A 129 9.09 -14.76 13.36
N LEU A 130 7.96 -14.12 13.67
CA LEU A 130 7.92 -12.79 14.29
C LEU A 130 7.37 -12.95 15.72
N PRO A 131 8.23 -13.31 16.71
CA PRO A 131 7.78 -13.73 18.03
C PRO A 131 7.13 -12.61 18.84
N PHE A 132 7.39 -11.35 18.48
CA PHE A 132 6.85 -10.18 19.17
C PHE A 132 5.42 -9.82 18.75
N LEU A 133 4.96 -10.26 17.58
CA LEU A 133 3.60 -9.98 17.12
C LEU A 133 2.57 -10.88 17.80
N TYR A 134 1.31 -10.44 17.82
CA TYR A 134 0.22 -11.17 18.47
C TYR A 134 0.03 -12.57 17.85
N LYS A 135 0.10 -13.61 18.68
CA LYS A 135 -0.11 -15.01 18.25
C LYS A 135 -1.56 -15.20 17.78
N GLY A 136 -1.75 -15.79 16.61
CA GLY A 136 -3.09 -15.98 16.00
C GLY A 136 -3.53 -14.82 15.09
N GLY A 137 -2.87 -13.66 15.15
CA GLY A 137 -3.09 -12.52 14.25
C GLY A 137 -2.45 -12.71 12.87
N LEU A 138 -2.83 -13.76 12.14
CA LEU A 138 -2.18 -14.14 10.86
C LEU A 138 -2.21 -13.01 9.82
N GLU A 139 -3.24 -12.18 9.83
CA GLU A 139 -3.41 -11.04 8.91
C GLU A 139 -2.36 -9.96 9.14
N TYR A 140 -2.11 -9.62 10.40
CA TYR A 140 -1.08 -8.65 10.76
C TYR A 140 0.32 -9.21 10.49
N ILE A 141 0.55 -10.50 10.80
CA ILE A 141 1.81 -11.19 10.48
C ILE A 141 2.07 -11.17 8.97
N ARG A 142 1.05 -11.44 8.16
CA ARG A 142 1.14 -11.37 6.70
C ARG A 142 1.48 -9.95 6.22
N MET A 143 0.80 -8.95 6.76
CA MET A 143 1.08 -7.54 6.46
C MET A 143 2.52 -7.18 6.79
N PHE A 144 2.99 -7.52 7.99
CA PHE A 144 4.35 -7.23 8.42
C PHE A 144 5.41 -7.96 7.57
N ARG A 145 5.13 -9.16 7.06
CA ARG A 145 6.02 -9.84 6.12
C ARG A 145 6.12 -9.13 4.77
N MET A 146 5.04 -8.51 4.29
CA MET A 146 5.03 -7.79 3.01
C MET A 146 5.60 -6.37 3.13
N TYR A 147 5.25 -5.65 4.20
CA TYR A 147 5.56 -4.23 4.39
C TYR A 147 6.55 -3.95 5.53
N GLY A 148 7.07 -4.96 6.20
CA GLY A 148 8.02 -4.79 7.32
C GLY A 148 9.32 -4.11 6.89
N TRP A 149 9.71 -4.18 5.62
CA TRP A 149 10.84 -3.39 5.13
C TRP A 149 10.58 -1.87 5.21
N LEU A 150 9.33 -1.42 5.00
CA LEU A 150 8.94 -0.02 5.20
C LEU A 150 9.02 0.37 6.67
N TYR A 151 8.66 -0.54 7.59
CA TYR A 151 8.81 -0.31 9.03
C TYR A 151 10.26 0.01 9.41
N PHE A 152 11.21 -0.82 8.95
CA PHE A 152 12.63 -0.60 9.21
C PHE A 152 13.15 0.70 8.56
N LEU A 153 12.71 1.00 7.33
CA LEU A 153 13.05 2.25 6.66
C LEU A 153 12.56 3.46 7.45
N LEU A 154 11.30 3.45 7.91
CA LEU A 154 10.72 4.52 8.72
C LEU A 154 11.44 4.68 10.07
N LEU A 155 11.89 3.59 10.69
CA LEU A 155 12.70 3.65 11.91
C LEU A 155 14.05 4.32 11.65
N ILE A 156 14.76 3.95 10.58
CA ILE A 156 16.03 4.58 10.21
C ILE A 156 15.83 6.08 9.98
N VAL A 157 14.79 6.47 9.24
CA VAL A 157 14.44 7.88 9.01
C VAL A 157 14.14 8.61 10.33
N THR A 158 13.50 7.95 11.28
CA THR A 158 13.22 8.52 12.61
C THR A 158 14.51 8.75 13.41
N VAL A 159 15.44 7.79 13.40
CA VAL A 159 16.75 7.94 14.04
C VAL A 159 17.55 9.08 13.40
N ILE A 160 17.63 9.14 12.07
CA ILE A 160 18.31 10.21 11.35
C ILE A 160 17.67 11.56 11.70
N GLY A 161 16.34 11.65 11.71
CA GLY A 161 15.62 12.87 12.09
C GLY A 161 15.93 13.32 13.52
N ALA A 162 15.99 12.37 14.46
CA ALA A 162 16.36 12.65 15.85
C ALA A 162 17.81 13.14 15.98
N LEU A 163 18.76 12.52 15.25
CA LEU A 163 20.17 12.93 15.23
C LEU A 163 20.37 14.35 14.66
N HIS A 164 19.52 14.78 13.72
CA HIS A 164 19.51 16.14 13.18
C HIS A 164 18.64 17.12 13.98
N ALA A 165 18.24 16.75 15.21
CA ALA A 165 17.35 17.53 16.08
C ALA A 165 15.99 17.88 15.46
N ASN A 166 15.54 17.14 14.43
CA ASN A 166 14.25 17.33 13.78
C ASN A 166 13.28 16.19 14.09
N ILE A 167 12.62 16.31 15.23
CA ILE A 167 11.72 15.29 15.79
C ILE A 167 10.40 15.19 15.01
N ARG A 168 10.06 16.23 14.23
CA ARG A 168 8.87 16.22 13.37
C ARG A 168 8.94 15.09 12.34
N ILE A 169 10.14 14.75 11.87
CA ILE A 169 10.36 13.63 10.95
C ILE A 169 9.91 12.32 11.59
N GLY A 170 10.26 12.09 12.87
CA GLY A 170 9.82 10.90 13.62
C GLY A 170 8.32 10.84 13.81
N LYS A 171 7.67 11.98 14.12
CA LYS A 171 6.21 12.07 14.22
C LYS A 171 5.53 11.69 12.91
N VAL A 172 6.01 12.21 11.79
CA VAL A 172 5.49 11.88 10.45
C VAL A 172 5.71 10.41 10.13
N ALA A 173 6.89 9.86 10.43
CA ALA A 173 7.18 8.44 10.21
C ALA A 173 6.23 7.53 10.99
N LEU A 174 5.91 7.88 12.24
CA LEU A 174 4.94 7.14 13.06
C LEU A 174 3.51 7.23 12.51
N ILE A 175 3.08 8.40 12.01
CA ILE A 175 1.77 8.56 11.34
C ILE A 175 1.71 7.68 10.08
N VAL A 176 2.76 7.71 9.25
CA VAL A 176 2.84 6.89 8.04
C VAL A 176 2.76 5.41 8.40
N TRP A 177 3.48 4.97 9.44
CA TRP A 177 3.38 3.59 9.92
C TRP A 177 1.96 3.24 10.39
N GLY A 178 1.31 4.17 11.10
CA GLY A 178 -0.09 4.05 11.53
C GLY A 178 -1.07 3.78 10.38
N ILE A 179 -0.82 4.38 9.20
CA ILE A 179 -1.59 4.12 7.97
C ILE A 179 -1.18 2.78 7.36
N VAL A 180 0.12 2.52 7.20
CA VAL A 180 0.63 1.29 6.55
C VAL A 180 0.13 0.03 7.25
N GLN A 181 0.09 0.01 8.58
CA GLN A 181 -0.33 -1.19 9.30
C GLN A 181 -1.78 -1.60 9.04
N THR A 182 -2.64 -0.69 8.62
CA THR A 182 -4.05 -1.00 8.27
C THR A 182 -4.19 -1.82 7.00
N MET A 183 -3.12 -1.94 6.21
CA MET A 183 -3.06 -2.84 5.06
C MET A 183 -3.22 -4.32 5.45
N SER A 184 -3.17 -4.67 6.74
CA SER A 184 -3.53 -6.01 7.24
C SER A 184 -4.96 -6.40 6.93
N PHE A 185 -5.85 -5.40 6.82
CA PHE A 185 -7.29 -5.60 6.65
C PHE A 185 -7.80 -5.06 5.30
N ALA A 186 -6.91 -4.77 4.34
CA ALA A 186 -7.29 -4.16 3.05
C ALA A 186 -8.02 -5.10 2.08
N SER A 187 -8.09 -6.40 2.38
CA SER A 187 -8.82 -7.39 1.57
C SER A 187 -10.11 -7.82 2.25
N VAL A 188 -11.19 -7.95 1.48
CA VAL A 188 -12.45 -8.54 1.93
C VAL A 188 -12.25 -10.05 2.11
N PRO A 189 -12.37 -10.57 3.35
CA PRO A 189 -12.19 -11.99 3.63
C PRO A 189 -13.40 -12.82 3.23
N GLN A 190 -13.24 -14.14 3.12
CA GLN A 190 -14.37 -15.04 2.94
C GLN A 190 -15.18 -15.15 4.23
N ARG A 191 -16.52 -15.22 4.15
CA ARG A 191 -17.38 -15.34 5.34
C ARG A 191 -17.10 -16.59 6.18
N GLN A 192 -16.57 -17.65 5.55
CA GLN A 192 -16.17 -18.89 6.21
C GLN A 192 -15.02 -18.68 7.21
N GLU A 193 -14.18 -17.66 7.02
CA GLU A 193 -13.11 -17.36 7.99
C GLU A 193 -13.66 -16.97 9.36
N LEU A 194 -14.92 -16.54 9.45
CA LEU A 194 -15.54 -16.25 10.73
C LEU A 194 -15.79 -17.53 11.52
N THR A 195 -16.07 -18.69 10.91
CA THR A 195 -16.40 -19.93 11.64
C THR A 195 -15.24 -20.49 12.47
N PHE A 196 -14.02 -19.95 12.33
CA PHE A 196 -12.88 -20.30 13.18
C PHE A 196 -13.00 -19.76 14.62
N TYR A 197 -13.81 -18.74 14.84
CA TYR A 197 -14.11 -18.26 16.19
C TYR A 197 -15.18 -19.16 16.84
N LEU A 198 -15.52 -18.93 18.12
CA LEU A 198 -16.61 -19.66 18.78
C LEU A 198 -17.91 -18.87 18.76
N ASN A 199 -17.81 -17.54 18.85
CA ASN A 199 -18.92 -16.60 18.98
C ASN A 199 -18.46 -15.22 18.48
N TYR A 200 -19.42 -14.33 18.19
CA TYR A 200 -19.13 -12.92 17.85
C TYR A 200 -18.27 -12.21 18.91
N SER A 201 -18.51 -12.47 20.19
CA SER A 201 -17.72 -11.89 21.30
C SER A 201 -16.26 -12.35 21.27
N ALA A 202 -16.01 -13.61 20.92
CA ALA A 202 -14.66 -14.15 20.79
C ALA A 202 -13.91 -13.51 19.60
N PHE A 203 -14.60 -13.33 18.47
CA PHE A 203 -14.08 -12.59 17.32
C PHE A 203 -13.71 -11.14 17.69
N GLN A 204 -14.63 -10.40 18.32
CA GLN A 204 -14.40 -9.00 18.67
C GLN A 204 -13.27 -8.86 19.70
N ARG A 205 -13.20 -9.76 20.69
CA ARG A 205 -12.09 -9.81 21.66
C ARG A 205 -10.75 -10.06 20.97
N HIS A 206 -10.69 -11.02 20.05
CA HIS A 206 -9.47 -11.30 19.28
C HIS A 206 -9.05 -10.10 18.44
N LEU A 207 -10.00 -9.45 17.75
CA LEU A 207 -9.72 -8.29 16.91
C LEU A 207 -9.15 -7.12 17.71
N VAL A 208 -9.75 -6.81 18.85
CA VAL A 208 -9.27 -5.72 19.72
C VAL A 208 -7.90 -6.06 20.33
N LEU A 209 -7.73 -7.26 20.89
CA LEU A 209 -6.44 -7.66 21.49
C LEU A 209 -5.30 -7.67 20.48
N SER A 210 -5.54 -8.22 19.29
CA SER A 210 -4.57 -8.22 18.20
C SER A 210 -4.22 -6.80 17.77
N SER A 211 -5.22 -5.92 17.62
CA SER A 211 -4.99 -4.53 17.22
C SER A 211 -4.21 -3.74 18.26
N VAL A 212 -4.55 -3.89 19.55
CA VAL A 212 -3.84 -3.24 20.67
C VAL A 212 -2.39 -3.71 20.74
N TRP A 213 -2.17 -5.03 20.79
CA TRP A 213 -0.84 -5.61 20.95
C TRP A 213 0.10 -5.20 19.81
N ASN A 214 -0.37 -5.34 18.56
CA ASN A 214 0.44 -5.07 17.38
C ASN A 214 0.70 -3.56 17.18
N ALA A 215 -0.31 -2.71 17.39
CA ALA A 215 -0.13 -1.26 17.29
C ALA A 215 0.83 -0.73 18.35
N VAL A 216 0.73 -1.21 19.59
CA VAL A 216 1.61 -0.79 20.68
C VAL A 216 3.05 -1.23 20.41
N ILE A 217 3.29 -2.53 20.16
CA ILE A 217 4.65 -3.04 20.01
C ILE A 217 5.40 -2.39 18.85
N THR A 218 4.70 -2.13 17.73
CA THR A 218 5.32 -1.48 16.58
C THR A 218 5.46 0.03 16.76
N ALA A 219 4.64 0.68 17.59
CA ALA A 219 4.79 2.10 17.90
C ALA A 219 5.89 2.39 18.95
N VAL A 220 6.13 1.48 19.89
CA VAL A 220 7.07 1.67 21.02
C VAL A 220 8.47 2.15 20.58
N PRO A 221 9.13 1.57 19.55
CA PRO A 221 10.45 2.04 19.14
C PRO A 221 10.45 3.47 18.61
N PHE A 222 9.42 3.88 17.85
CA PHE A 222 9.29 5.27 17.37
C PHE A 222 9.07 6.23 18.52
N VAL A 223 8.13 5.92 19.41
CA VAL A 223 7.80 6.76 20.57
C VAL A 223 9.01 6.86 21.51
N GLY A 224 9.74 5.77 21.72
CA GLY A 224 10.97 5.75 22.52
C GLY A 224 12.03 6.70 21.97
N ILE A 225 12.25 6.72 20.65
CA ILE A 225 13.18 7.67 20.01
C ILE A 225 12.66 9.11 20.14
N ILE A 226 11.37 9.36 19.88
CA ILE A 226 10.80 10.71 19.98
C ILE A 226 10.94 11.28 21.40
N LEU A 227 10.59 10.49 22.42
CA LEU A 227 10.59 10.93 23.82
C LEU A 227 12.00 11.02 24.42
N SER A 228 12.95 10.20 23.98
CA SER A 228 14.34 10.29 24.45
C SER A 228 15.05 11.54 23.94
N PHE A 229 14.74 12.01 22.72
CA PHE A 229 15.35 13.22 22.13
C PHE A 229 14.55 14.51 22.38
N SER A 230 13.23 14.45 22.60
CA SER A 230 12.46 15.52 23.23
C SER A 230 11.34 14.97 24.07
N PHE A 231 11.56 15.02 25.37
CA PHE A 231 10.49 14.83 26.33
C PHE A 231 9.69 16.14 26.46
N SER A 232 8.44 16.14 26.01
CA SER A 232 7.49 17.23 26.24
C SER A 232 6.07 16.69 26.39
N GLY A 233 5.21 17.44 27.08
CA GLY A 233 3.80 17.08 27.25
C GLY A 233 3.09 16.91 25.90
N ASP A 234 3.39 17.76 24.92
CA ASP A 234 2.84 17.69 23.57
C ASP A 234 3.28 16.42 22.82
N ASN A 235 4.52 15.99 23.01
CA ASN A 235 5.04 14.76 22.39
C ASN A 235 4.41 13.52 23.03
N LEU A 236 4.16 13.55 24.34
CA LEU A 236 3.46 12.49 25.06
C LEU A 236 2.00 12.39 24.61
N LEU A 237 1.29 13.52 24.56
CA LEU A 237 -0.10 13.58 24.09
C LEU A 237 -0.22 13.09 22.64
N PHE A 238 0.73 13.49 21.78
CA PHE A 238 0.82 13.00 20.41
C PHE A 238 1.05 11.47 20.35
N ALA A 239 1.94 10.92 21.18
CA ALA A 239 2.17 9.48 21.20
C ALA A 239 0.91 8.70 21.61
N VAL A 240 0.21 9.17 22.64
CA VAL A 240 -1.04 8.56 23.11
C VAL A 240 -2.14 8.68 22.03
N SER A 241 -2.28 9.84 21.39
CA SER A 241 -3.29 10.05 20.35
C SER A 241 -3.03 9.18 19.12
N VAL A 242 -1.78 9.04 18.69
CA VAL A 242 -1.42 8.21 17.54
C VAL A 242 -1.61 6.72 17.82
N ILE A 243 -1.21 6.24 19.02
CA ILE A 243 -1.39 4.83 19.40
C ILE A 243 -2.88 4.51 19.51
N SER A 244 -3.66 5.32 20.21
CA SER A 244 -5.11 5.12 20.35
C SER A 244 -5.84 5.22 19.01
N GLY A 245 -5.52 6.22 18.18
CA GLY A 245 -6.05 6.37 16.83
C GLY A 245 -5.71 5.18 15.94
N SER A 246 -4.49 4.64 16.04
CA SER A 246 -4.05 3.47 15.28
C SER A 246 -4.82 2.20 15.67
N ILE A 247 -5.08 2.01 16.96
CA ILE A 247 -5.87 0.88 17.48
C ILE A 247 -7.30 0.97 16.96
N LEU A 248 -7.94 2.13 17.08
CA LEU A 248 -9.29 2.37 16.60
C LEU A 248 -9.40 2.20 15.08
N TYR A 249 -8.36 2.60 14.34
CA TYR A 249 -8.30 2.44 12.91
C TYR A 249 -8.20 0.96 12.50
N LEU A 250 -7.30 0.19 13.11
CA LEU A 250 -7.18 -1.25 12.87
C LEU A 250 -8.47 -2.00 13.22
N CYS A 251 -9.07 -1.71 14.37
CA CYS A 251 -10.36 -2.29 14.77
C CYS A 251 -11.45 -1.97 13.76
N ASN A 252 -11.56 -0.71 13.31
CA ASN A 252 -12.59 -0.31 12.37
C ASN A 252 -12.44 -1.04 11.03
N MET A 253 -11.22 -1.08 10.49
CA MET A 253 -10.92 -1.75 9.23
C MET A 253 -11.18 -3.26 9.32
N GLY A 254 -10.81 -3.88 10.45
CA GLY A 254 -11.07 -5.29 10.73
C GLY A 254 -12.56 -5.65 10.81
N MET A 255 -13.42 -4.73 11.22
CA MET A 255 -14.88 -4.90 11.22
C MET A 255 -15.49 -4.61 9.84
N VAL A 256 -15.18 -3.47 9.24
CA VAL A 256 -15.82 -2.97 8.01
C VAL A 256 -15.53 -3.85 6.79
N ARG A 257 -14.39 -4.54 6.76
CA ARG A 257 -14.07 -5.51 5.68
C ARG A 257 -15.11 -6.63 5.55
N HIS A 258 -15.79 -7.01 6.64
CA HIS A 258 -16.83 -8.05 6.60
C HIS A 258 -18.21 -7.51 6.18
N MET A 259 -18.39 -6.18 6.22
CA MET A 259 -19.60 -5.48 5.77
C MET A 259 -19.48 -5.02 4.31
N SER A 260 -18.25 -4.88 3.81
CA SER A 260 -17.96 -4.31 2.50
C SER A 260 -18.25 -5.29 1.35
N PHE A 261 -18.91 -4.79 0.30
CA PHE A 261 -19.24 -5.58 -0.89
C PHE A 261 -18.02 -5.85 -1.80
N SER A 262 -17.01 -4.99 -1.77
CA SER A 262 -15.82 -5.13 -2.62
C SER A 262 -14.57 -4.55 -1.94
N SER A 263 -13.39 -4.98 -2.40
CA SER A 263 -12.11 -4.37 -2.00
C SER A 263 -12.03 -2.89 -2.42
N ALA A 264 -12.66 -2.51 -3.53
CA ALA A 264 -12.72 -1.13 -4.00
C ALA A 264 -13.53 -0.23 -3.05
N SER A 265 -14.71 -0.67 -2.61
CA SER A 265 -15.52 0.09 -1.64
C SER A 265 -14.81 0.26 -0.31
N LEU A 266 -14.08 -0.77 0.13
CA LEU A 266 -13.29 -0.73 1.35
C LEU A 266 -12.13 0.28 1.23
N ALA A 267 -11.44 0.30 0.09
CA ALA A 267 -10.38 1.27 -0.19
C ALA A 267 -10.90 2.72 -0.24
N VAL A 268 -12.08 2.95 -0.82
CA VAL A 268 -12.73 4.27 -0.85
C VAL A 268 -13.08 4.74 0.57
N TYR A 269 -13.68 3.87 1.38
CA TYR A 269 -13.99 4.17 2.78
C TYR A 269 -12.72 4.49 3.58
N GLN A 270 -11.65 3.71 3.37
CA GLN A 270 -10.37 3.94 3.99
C GLN A 270 -9.79 5.32 3.61
N LEU A 271 -9.80 5.67 2.33
CA LEU A 271 -9.20 6.90 1.81
C LEU A 271 -9.98 8.16 2.20
N ILE A 272 -11.31 8.10 2.16
CA ILE A 272 -12.18 9.27 2.37
C ILE A 272 -12.48 9.49 3.86
N VAL A 273 -12.67 8.42 4.63
CA VAL A 273 -13.13 8.53 6.02
C VAL A 273 -12.01 8.25 7.00
N LEU A 274 -11.42 7.06 6.93
CA LEU A 274 -10.52 6.61 7.99
C LEU A 274 -9.15 7.30 7.99
N ILE A 275 -8.52 7.49 6.82
CA ILE A 275 -7.21 8.17 6.74
C ILE A 275 -7.32 9.63 7.25
N PRO A 276 -8.27 10.45 6.78
CA PRO A 276 -8.43 11.80 7.30
C PRO A 276 -8.74 11.80 8.81
N LEU A 277 -9.67 10.96 9.26
CA LEU A 277 -10.03 10.88 10.67
C LEU A 277 -8.83 10.51 11.55
N PHE A 278 -8.08 9.47 11.18
CA PHE A 278 -6.85 9.08 11.86
C PHE A 278 -5.83 10.21 11.87
N PHE A 279 -5.56 10.84 10.72
CA PHE A 279 -4.60 11.94 10.61
C PHE A 279 -4.97 13.10 11.55
N PHE A 280 -6.23 13.53 11.55
CA PHE A 280 -6.67 14.61 12.43
C PHE A 280 -6.66 14.22 13.92
N THR A 281 -6.94 12.95 14.26
CA THR A 281 -6.85 12.49 15.66
C THR A 281 -5.44 12.59 16.23
N CYS A 282 -4.40 12.51 15.38
CA CYS A 282 -3.01 12.67 15.82
C CYS A 282 -2.75 14.08 16.39
N PHE A 283 -3.42 15.11 15.86
CA PHE A 283 -3.23 16.51 16.25
C PHE A 283 -4.31 17.03 17.21
N ILE A 284 -5.53 16.53 17.09
CA ILE A 284 -6.68 16.93 17.91
C ILE A 284 -7.22 15.69 18.64
N PRO A 285 -6.73 15.41 19.86
CA PRO A 285 -7.12 14.21 20.61
C PRO A 285 -8.63 14.09 20.87
N LEU A 286 -9.37 15.20 20.90
CA LEU A 286 -10.83 15.21 21.05
C LEU A 286 -11.55 14.42 19.93
N LEU A 287 -10.94 14.30 18.74
CA LEU A 287 -11.49 13.51 17.63
C LEU A 287 -11.42 11.99 17.88
N LEU A 288 -10.77 11.53 18.95
CA LEU A 288 -10.87 10.13 19.36
C LEU A 288 -12.30 9.76 19.78
N VAL A 289 -13.06 10.70 20.35
CA VAL A 289 -14.45 10.46 20.77
C VAL A 289 -15.35 10.06 19.60
N PRO A 290 -15.45 10.83 18.50
CA PRO A 290 -16.21 10.40 17.34
C PRO A 290 -15.64 9.12 16.70
N PHE A 291 -14.32 8.90 16.76
CA PHE A 291 -13.71 7.68 16.23
C PHE A 291 -14.12 6.42 17.02
N VAL A 292 -14.21 6.52 18.35
CA VAL A 292 -14.78 5.47 19.20
C VAL A 292 -16.25 5.23 18.85
N LEU A 293 -17.03 6.29 18.67
CA LEU A 293 -18.46 6.19 18.35
C LEU A 293 -18.68 5.45 17.02
N ILE A 294 -17.89 5.76 15.98
CA ILE A 294 -17.93 5.04 14.70
C ILE A 294 -17.59 3.55 14.90
N ASN A 295 -16.59 3.21 15.71
CA ASN A 295 -16.24 1.83 16.01
C ASN A 295 -17.38 1.08 16.73
N VAL A 296 -18.02 1.72 17.71
CA VAL A 296 -19.17 1.14 18.43
C VAL A 296 -20.32 0.89 17.46
N LEU A 297 -20.69 1.87 16.62
CA LEU A 297 -21.73 1.71 15.61
C LEU A 297 -21.42 0.54 14.66
N CYS A 298 -20.19 0.48 14.12
CA CYS A 298 -19.77 -0.63 13.27
C CYS A 298 -19.92 -1.98 13.98
N SER A 299 -19.58 -2.06 15.27
CA SER A 299 -19.71 -3.30 16.04
C SER A 299 -21.16 -3.75 16.23
N VAL A 300 -22.09 -2.80 16.41
CA VAL A 300 -23.53 -3.11 16.53
C VAL A 300 -24.07 -3.61 15.20
N PHE A 301 -23.81 -2.87 14.11
CA PHE A 301 -24.25 -3.29 12.77
C PHE A 301 -23.65 -4.62 12.32
N LEU A 302 -22.39 -4.89 12.69
CA LEU A 302 -21.74 -6.16 12.37
C LEU A 302 -22.39 -7.32 13.14
N LYS A 303 -22.71 -7.13 14.43
CA LYS A 303 -23.39 -8.14 15.25
C LYS A 303 -24.73 -8.56 14.64
N ASP A 304 -25.51 -7.59 14.16
CA ASP A 304 -26.82 -7.86 13.54
C ASP A 304 -26.65 -8.62 12.21
N ASN A 305 -25.68 -8.23 11.39
CA ASN A 305 -25.41 -8.91 10.11
C ASN A 305 -24.86 -10.33 10.25
N LEU A 306 -24.09 -10.62 11.31
CA LEU A 306 -23.43 -11.91 11.53
C LEU A 306 -24.22 -12.86 12.44
N LYS A 307 -25.40 -12.46 12.92
CA LYS A 307 -26.21 -13.25 13.86
C LYS A 307 -26.50 -14.67 13.37
N ASN A 308 -26.70 -14.84 12.06
CA ASN A 308 -27.06 -16.11 11.44
C ASN A 308 -25.87 -17.05 11.17
N ILE A 309 -24.63 -16.62 11.39
CA ILE A 309 -23.43 -17.45 11.12
C ILE A 309 -23.11 -18.34 12.34
N TRP A 310 -23.50 -17.88 13.53
CA TRP A 310 -23.17 -18.49 14.83
C TRP A 310 -24.36 -19.19 15.50
N SER A 311 -25.56 -19.06 14.91
CA SER A 311 -26.79 -19.75 15.29
C SER A 311 -26.95 -21.04 14.50
#